data_AF-A0A519TFE6-F1
#
_entry.id   AF-A0A519TFE6-F1
#
_cell.length_a   1.000
_cell.length_b   1.000
_cell.length_c   1.000
_cell.angle_alpha   90.00
_cell.angle_beta   90.00
_cell.angle_gamma   90.00
#
_symmetry.space_group_name_H-M   'P 1'
#
loop_
_entity.id
_entity.type
_entity.pdbx_description
1 polymer ?
#
loop_
_entity_poly.entity_id
_entity_poly.type
_entity_poly.pdbx_seq_one_letter_code
_entity_poly.pdbx_strand_id
1 'polypeptide(L)'
;MWHYYPEHYMFSYQLVRILSQCHFGGGEFNECIEAASRITPGDFEGFHHSWNQSGEAVLVQADQALAEGRLLSARAAYFRAGNYFRLAEFFQVPSDPRKNETYGRGAQAFRQAASMMEHPPRRVEIPFEDGLITGYFFEVAGQQKGPLVVMFGGLDSTVEELFFGP
;
A
#
# COMPACT_ATOMS: atom_id res chain seq x y z
N MET A 1 5.72 -7.83 -20.93
CA MET A 1 5.66 -6.77 -19.90
C MET A 1 6.80 -5.80 -20.16
N TRP A 2 6.59 -4.49 -20.02
CA TRP A 2 7.68 -3.51 -20.14
C TRP A 2 8.61 -3.62 -18.93
N HIS A 3 9.94 -3.52 -19.15
CA HIS A 3 10.95 -3.60 -18.09
C HIS A 3 11.71 -2.29 -17.98
N TYR A 4 11.61 -1.64 -16.81
CA TYR A 4 12.43 -0.47 -16.48
C TYR A 4 13.88 -0.86 -16.16
N TYR A 5 14.06 -2.03 -15.52
CA TYR A 5 15.34 -2.68 -15.29
C TYR A 5 15.40 -3.96 -16.14
N PRO A 6 16.04 -3.93 -17.33
CA PRO A 6 15.92 -5.00 -18.33
C PRO A 6 16.28 -6.41 -17.83
N GLU A 7 17.30 -6.52 -16.98
CA GLU A 7 17.80 -7.80 -16.44
C GLU A 7 17.21 -8.17 -15.07
N HIS A 8 16.39 -7.29 -14.48
CA HIS A 8 15.80 -7.48 -13.16
C HIS A 8 14.28 -7.44 -13.24
N TYR A 9 13.72 -8.54 -13.78
CA TYR A 9 12.29 -8.71 -13.99
C TYR A 9 11.45 -8.37 -12.74
N MET A 10 11.81 -8.90 -11.56
CA MET A 10 11.01 -8.70 -10.34
C MET A 10 10.96 -7.24 -9.89
N PHE A 11 12.05 -6.49 -10.06
CA PHE A 11 12.06 -5.06 -9.73
C PHE A 11 11.20 -4.27 -10.72
N SER A 12 11.31 -4.60 -12.02
CA SER A 12 10.46 -4.01 -13.05
C SER A 12 8.98 -4.33 -12.82
N TYR A 13 8.67 -5.56 -12.43
CA TYR A 13 7.32 -6.02 -12.12
C TYR A 13 6.71 -5.21 -10.96
N GLN A 14 7.44 -5.00 -9.87
CA GLN A 14 6.97 -4.17 -8.76
C GLN A 14 6.72 -2.72 -9.19
N LEU A 15 7.58 -2.16 -10.05
CA LEU A 15 7.36 -0.82 -10.60
C LEU A 15 6.11 -0.77 -11.50
N VAL A 16 5.93 -1.72 -12.41
CA VAL A 16 4.73 -1.78 -13.25
C VAL A 16 3.46 -1.92 -12.40
N ARG A 17 3.51 -2.73 -11.33
CA ARG A 17 2.40 -2.95 -10.40
C ARG A 17 2.00 -1.66 -9.66
N ILE A 18 2.96 -0.91 -9.11
CA ILE A 18 2.63 0.36 -8.45
C ILE A 18 2.15 1.41 -9.46
N LEU A 19 2.72 1.46 -10.66
CA LEU A 19 2.27 2.37 -11.71
C LEU A 19 0.83 2.08 -12.15
N SER A 20 0.38 0.81 -12.19
CA SER A 20 -1.02 0.49 -12.44
C SER A 20 -1.93 0.89 -11.27
N GLN A 21 -1.44 0.79 -10.04
CA GLN A 21 -2.16 1.20 -8.82
C GLN A 21 -2.30 2.72 -8.70
N CYS A 22 -1.46 3.52 -9.36
CA CYS A 22 -1.57 4.98 -9.37
C CYS A 22 -2.94 5.47 -9.82
N HIS A 23 -3.56 4.79 -10.79
CA HIS A 23 -4.91 5.13 -11.28
C HIS A 23 -5.98 5.07 -10.17
N PHE A 24 -5.78 4.19 -9.18
CA PHE A 24 -6.67 4.00 -8.04
C PHE A 24 -6.24 4.78 -6.79
N GLY A 25 -5.26 5.69 -6.92
CA GLY A 25 -4.73 6.48 -5.81
C GLY A 25 -3.69 5.76 -4.94
N GLY A 26 -3.17 4.62 -5.41
CA GLY A 26 -2.12 3.86 -4.71
C GLY A 26 -0.71 4.41 -4.88
N GLY A 27 -0.52 5.45 -5.69
CA GLY A 27 0.78 6.10 -5.92
C GLY A 27 0.64 7.30 -6.86
N GLU A 28 1.67 8.16 -6.92
CA GLU A 28 1.84 9.15 -7.99
C GLU A 28 2.92 8.70 -8.97
N PHE A 29 2.70 8.92 -10.26
CA PHE A 29 3.62 8.49 -11.32
C PHE A 29 5.05 9.01 -11.10
N ASN A 30 5.19 10.32 -10.86
CA ASN A 30 6.51 10.94 -10.69
C ASN A 30 7.21 10.45 -9.41
N GLU A 31 6.48 10.32 -8.29
CA GLU A 31 7.01 9.76 -7.04
C GLU A 31 7.54 8.33 -7.25
N CYS A 32 6.81 7.51 -8.02
CA CYS A 32 7.21 6.14 -8.34
C CYS A 32 8.45 6.05 -9.23
N ILE A 33 8.52 6.87 -10.29
CA ILE A 33 9.69 6.93 -11.18
C ILE A 33 10.91 7.48 -10.43
N GLU A 34 10.72 8.46 -9.53
CA GLU A 34 11.80 8.99 -8.71
C GLU A 34 12.32 7.95 -7.69
N ALA A 35 11.43 7.20 -7.05
CA ALA A 35 11.81 6.08 -6.20
C ALA A 35 12.58 5.01 -6.98
N ALA A 36 12.11 4.66 -8.18
CA ALA A 36 12.78 3.71 -9.05
C ALA A 36 14.17 4.20 -9.49
N SER A 37 14.34 5.47 -9.83
CA SER A 37 15.61 6.00 -10.35
C SER A 37 16.75 5.96 -9.33
N ARG A 38 16.45 5.91 -8.02
CA ARG A 38 17.43 5.74 -6.94
C ARG A 38 17.92 4.31 -6.73
N ILE A 39 17.23 3.31 -7.30
CA ILE A 39 17.51 1.89 -7.03
C ILE A 39 18.60 1.40 -7.98
N THR A 40 19.67 0.84 -7.41
CA THR A 40 20.61 0.03 -8.17
C THR A 40 19.98 -1.34 -8.44
N PRO A 41 19.81 -1.76 -9.71
CA PRO A 41 19.14 -3.03 -10.02
C PRO A 41 19.86 -4.23 -9.39
N GLY A 42 19.10 -5.12 -8.74
CA GLY A 42 19.64 -6.27 -8.01
C GLY A 42 20.02 -6.00 -6.55
N ASP A 43 20.03 -4.73 -6.13
CA ASP A 43 20.22 -4.35 -4.73
C ASP A 43 18.88 -4.34 -3.98
N PHE A 44 18.61 -5.41 -3.24
CA PHE A 44 17.39 -5.56 -2.43
C PHE A 44 17.31 -4.57 -1.26
N GLU A 45 18.46 -4.18 -0.69
CA GLU A 45 18.50 -3.18 0.37
C GLU A 45 18.28 -1.78 -0.19
N GLY A 46 18.87 -1.48 -1.34
CA GLY A 46 18.59 -0.24 -2.10
C GLY A 46 17.12 -0.13 -2.51
N PHE A 47 16.48 -1.24 -2.89
CA PHE A 47 15.04 -1.28 -3.15
C PHE A 47 14.22 -0.93 -1.90
N HIS A 48 14.48 -1.62 -0.78
CA HIS A 48 13.81 -1.34 0.49
C HIS A 48 13.99 0.13 0.90
N HIS A 49 15.23 0.62 0.90
CA HIS A 49 15.56 1.97 1.33
C HIS A 49 14.86 3.03 0.47
N SER A 50 14.88 2.90 -0.86
CA SER A 50 14.28 3.90 -1.74
C SER A 50 12.77 4.02 -1.54
N TRP A 51 12.06 2.90 -1.42
CA TRP A 51 10.62 2.90 -1.20
C TRP A 51 10.24 3.31 0.23
N ASN A 52 11.04 2.92 1.24
CA ASN A 52 10.84 3.36 2.62
C ASN A 52 11.00 4.87 2.72
N GLN A 53 12.06 5.42 2.12
CA GLN A 53 12.28 6.87 2.03
C GLN A 53 11.11 7.61 1.35
N SER A 54 10.57 7.06 0.25
CA SER A 54 9.38 7.63 -0.39
C SER A 54 8.15 7.57 0.50
N GLY A 55 7.92 6.45 1.17
CA GLY A 55 6.82 6.27 2.13
C GLY A 55 6.89 7.29 3.26
N GLU A 56 8.06 7.48 3.86
CA GLU A 56 8.32 8.49 4.89
C GLU A 56 8.02 9.91 4.43
N ALA A 57 8.56 10.29 3.27
CA ALA A 57 8.39 11.63 2.74
C ALA A 57 6.91 11.96 2.50
N VAL A 58 6.15 11.02 1.95
CA VAL A 58 4.71 11.20 1.69
C VAL A 58 3.91 11.12 2.99
N LEU A 59 4.31 10.30 3.97
CA LEU A 59 3.66 10.25 5.28
C LEU A 59 3.75 11.60 5.99
N VAL A 60 4.91 12.26 5.95
CA VAL A 60 5.09 13.62 6.49
C VAL A 60 4.15 14.62 5.81
N GLN A 61 4.00 14.54 4.49
CA GLN A 61 3.03 15.38 3.75
C GLN A 61 1.59 15.09 4.17
N ALA A 62 1.25 13.82 4.44
CA ALA A 62 -0.06 13.41 4.91
C ALA A 62 -0.37 13.99 6.28
N ASP A 63 0.58 13.86 7.22
CA ASP A 63 0.47 14.41 8.58
C ASP A 63 0.33 15.94 8.56
N GLN A 64 1.11 16.63 7.74
CA GLN A 64 1.00 18.09 7.56
C GLN A 64 -0.36 18.50 7.01
N ALA A 65 -0.83 17.81 5.95
CA ALA A 65 -2.14 18.08 5.39
C ALA A 65 -3.27 17.83 6.39
N LEU A 66 -3.14 16.80 7.23
CA LEU A 66 -4.11 16.50 8.28
C LEU A 66 -4.12 17.60 9.34
N ALA A 67 -2.95 18.04 9.80
CA ALA A 67 -2.81 19.11 10.79
C ALA A 67 -3.41 20.44 10.30
N GLU A 68 -3.37 20.71 8.99
CA GLU A 68 -3.97 21.88 8.35
C GLU A 68 -5.47 21.72 8.02
N GLY A 69 -6.08 20.56 8.35
CA GLY A 69 -7.49 20.28 8.07
C GLY A 69 -7.80 19.95 6.61
N ARG A 70 -6.77 19.71 5.77
CA ARG A 70 -6.92 19.34 4.35
C ARG A 70 -7.15 17.84 4.18
N LEU A 71 -8.31 17.36 4.64
CA LEU A 71 -8.63 15.92 4.73
C LEU A 71 -8.48 15.15 3.40
N LEU A 72 -8.89 15.74 2.27
CA LEU A 72 -8.74 15.09 0.96
C LEU A 72 -7.26 14.87 0.59
N SER A 73 -6.42 15.88 0.82
CA SER A 73 -4.98 15.78 0.58
C SER A 73 -4.31 14.81 1.53
N ALA A 74 -4.67 14.86 2.82
CA ALA A 74 -4.16 13.94 3.83
C ALA A 74 -4.49 12.49 3.48
N ARG A 75 -5.76 12.19 3.20
CA ARG A 75 -6.22 10.86 2.79
C ARG A 75 -5.47 10.33 1.57
N ALA A 76 -5.35 11.15 0.52
CA ALA A 76 -4.64 10.74 -0.68
C ALA A 76 -3.17 10.42 -0.38
N ALA A 77 -2.49 11.24 0.41
CA ALA A 77 -1.09 11.02 0.78
C ALA A 77 -0.91 9.77 1.66
N TYR A 78 -1.76 9.53 2.66
CA TYR A 78 -1.68 8.32 3.48
C TYR A 78 -1.88 7.03 2.67
N PHE A 79 -2.79 7.03 1.67
CA PHE A 79 -2.95 5.86 0.80
C PHE A 79 -1.67 5.55 0.02
N ARG A 80 -1.03 6.57 -0.58
CA ARG A 80 0.24 6.41 -1.29
C ARG A 80 1.36 5.97 -0.35
N ALA A 81 1.52 6.63 0.80
CA ALA A 81 2.53 6.27 1.79
C ALA A 81 2.38 4.80 2.23
N GLY A 82 1.14 4.37 2.49
CA GLY A 82 0.83 2.98 2.84
C GLY A 82 1.31 1.99 1.79
N ASN A 83 1.06 2.28 0.51
CA ASN A 83 1.46 1.42 -0.58
C ASN A 83 2.98 1.48 -0.85
N TYR A 84 3.65 2.61 -0.61
CA TYR A 84 5.12 2.70 -0.71
C TYR A 84 5.82 1.88 0.38
N PHE A 85 5.29 1.85 1.60
CA PHE A 85 5.76 0.91 2.62
C PHE A 85 5.52 -0.56 2.22
N ARG A 86 4.40 -0.88 1.56
CA ARG A 86 4.18 -2.22 0.99
C ARG A 86 5.28 -2.60 -0.01
N LEU A 87 5.69 -1.68 -0.90
CA LEU A 87 6.83 -1.97 -1.78
C LEU A 87 8.12 -2.15 -0.99
N ALA A 88 8.42 -1.26 -0.04
CA ALA A 88 9.63 -1.35 0.76
C ALA A 88 9.78 -2.69 1.48
N GLU A 89 8.67 -3.26 1.94
CA GLU A 89 8.62 -4.55 2.63
C GLU A 89 8.80 -5.77 1.70
N PHE A 90 8.46 -5.63 0.41
CA PHE A 90 8.21 -6.75 -0.50
C PHE A 90 9.35 -7.78 -0.60
N PHE A 91 10.59 -7.31 -0.75
CA PHE A 91 11.76 -8.19 -0.88
C PHE A 91 12.46 -8.51 0.45
N GLN A 92 11.99 -7.96 1.57
CA GLN A 92 12.55 -8.29 2.88
C GLN A 92 12.22 -9.74 3.25
N VAL A 93 13.21 -10.45 3.79
CA VAL A 93 13.05 -11.85 4.19
C VAL A 93 12.28 -11.96 5.51
N PRO A 94 11.56 -13.08 5.78
CA PRO A 94 10.75 -13.23 7.00
C PRO A 94 11.51 -13.08 8.32
N SER A 95 12.81 -13.39 8.34
CA SER A 95 13.66 -13.23 9.52
C SER A 95 14.10 -11.79 9.77
N ASP A 96 13.86 -10.88 8.82
CA ASP A 96 14.20 -9.47 8.98
C ASP A 96 13.14 -8.76 9.84
N PRO A 97 13.48 -8.21 11.01
CA PRO A 97 12.51 -7.55 11.88
C PRO A 97 11.86 -6.32 11.19
N ARG A 98 12.55 -5.68 10.24
CA ARG A 98 12.04 -4.53 9.49
C ARG A 98 10.84 -4.90 8.63
N LYS A 99 10.68 -6.18 8.27
CA LYS A 99 9.55 -6.66 7.46
C LYS A 99 8.22 -6.34 8.13
N ASN A 100 8.05 -6.82 9.37
CA ASN A 100 6.82 -6.60 10.14
C ASN A 100 6.63 -5.13 10.53
N GLU A 101 7.72 -4.42 10.84
CA GLU A 101 7.66 -2.99 11.12
C GLU A 101 7.15 -2.21 9.91
N THR A 102 7.77 -2.41 8.74
CA THR A 102 7.41 -1.71 7.50
C THR A 102 5.99 -2.04 7.06
N TYR A 103 5.59 -3.32 7.13
CA TYR A 103 4.20 -3.73 6.92
C TYR A 103 3.23 -3.01 7.87
N GLY A 104 3.53 -2.99 9.17
CA GLY A 104 2.68 -2.37 10.18
C GLY A 104 2.46 -0.88 9.92
N ARG A 105 3.50 -0.18 9.48
CA ARG A 105 3.42 1.23 9.06
C ARG A 105 2.55 1.42 7.83
N GLY A 106 2.71 0.56 6.82
CA GLY A 106 1.84 0.55 5.63
C GLY A 106 0.37 0.36 5.99
N ALA A 107 0.07 -0.65 6.81
CA ALA A 107 -1.28 -0.93 7.28
C ALA A 107 -1.85 0.19 8.16
N GLN A 108 -1.03 0.87 8.96
CA GLN A 108 -1.47 2.02 9.75
C GLN A 108 -1.82 3.22 8.86
N ALA A 109 -0.97 3.55 7.87
CA ALA A 109 -1.23 4.62 6.93
C ALA A 109 -2.51 4.35 6.12
N PHE A 110 -2.71 3.13 5.64
CA PHE A 110 -3.97 2.74 5.00
C PHE A 110 -5.18 2.94 5.91
N ARG A 111 -5.11 2.51 7.17
CA ARG A 111 -6.21 2.68 8.13
C ARG A 111 -6.51 4.15 8.42
N GLN A 112 -5.49 5.01 8.51
CA GLN A 112 -5.67 6.47 8.63
C GLN A 112 -6.40 7.02 7.42
N ALA A 113 -5.94 6.69 6.20
CA ALA A 113 -6.61 7.09 4.96
C ALA A 113 -8.07 6.61 4.88
N ALA A 114 -8.30 5.33 5.16
CA ALA A 114 -9.61 4.69 5.10
C ALA A 114 -10.61 5.32 6.08
N SER A 115 -10.15 5.73 7.27
CA SER A 115 -11.00 6.41 8.27
C SER A 115 -11.53 7.77 7.80
N MET A 116 -10.87 8.40 6.83
CA MET A 116 -11.26 9.68 6.24
C MET A 116 -12.11 9.54 4.97
N MET A 117 -12.49 8.32 4.58
CA MET A 117 -13.44 8.12 3.49
C MET A 117 -14.84 8.58 3.91
N GLU A 118 -15.68 8.94 2.93
CA GLU A 118 -17.10 9.26 3.18
C GLU A 118 -17.84 8.09 3.85
N HIS A 119 -17.50 6.87 3.43
CA HIS A 119 -17.95 5.62 4.04
C HIS A 119 -16.73 4.77 4.41
N PRO A 120 -16.17 4.95 5.62
CA PRO A 120 -15.01 4.17 6.06
C PRO A 120 -15.32 2.67 6.10
N PRO A 121 -14.43 1.81 5.57
CA PRO A 121 -14.60 0.37 5.70
C PRO A 121 -14.49 -0.04 7.17
N ARG A 122 -15.25 -1.06 7.54
CA ARG A 122 -15.08 -1.71 8.84
C ARG A 122 -13.96 -2.73 8.76
N ARG A 123 -13.01 -2.67 9.70
CA ARG A 123 -12.10 -3.80 9.91
C ARG A 123 -12.90 -4.98 10.45
N VAL A 124 -12.67 -6.16 9.88
CA VAL A 124 -13.31 -7.41 10.30
C VAL A 124 -12.25 -8.39 10.75
N GLU A 125 -12.62 -9.20 11.74
CA GLU A 125 -11.82 -10.33 12.24
C GLU A 125 -12.71 -11.56 12.17
N ILE A 126 -12.28 -12.55 11.41
CA ILE A 126 -13.02 -13.77 11.12
C ILE A 126 -12.28 -14.92 11.82
N PRO A 127 -12.87 -15.56 12.84
CA PRO A 127 -12.27 -16.72 13.49
C PRO A 127 -12.03 -17.85 12.49
N PHE A 128 -10.82 -18.39 12.46
CA PHE A 128 -10.45 -19.52 11.62
C PHE A 128 -9.35 -20.32 12.29
N GLU A 129 -9.61 -21.62 12.53
CA GLU A 129 -8.73 -22.49 13.31
C GLU A 129 -8.33 -21.85 14.65
N ASP A 130 -7.04 -21.81 14.97
CA ASP A 130 -6.49 -21.23 16.20
C ASP A 130 -6.19 -19.72 16.07
N GLY A 131 -6.69 -19.06 15.03
CA GLY A 131 -6.35 -17.68 14.70
C GLY A 131 -7.50 -16.82 14.16
N LEU A 132 -7.13 -15.65 13.64
CA LEU A 132 -8.03 -14.67 13.06
C LEU A 132 -7.57 -14.32 11.64
N ILE A 133 -8.51 -14.36 10.69
CA ILE A 133 -8.33 -13.76 9.37
C ILE A 133 -8.83 -12.31 9.46
N THR A 134 -7.96 -11.36 9.14
CA THR A 134 -8.31 -9.93 9.16
C THR A 134 -8.64 -9.43 7.76
N GLY A 135 -9.60 -8.51 7.66
CA GLY A 135 -9.87 -7.81 6.40
C GLY A 135 -10.66 -6.52 6.56
N TYR A 136 -11.09 -5.98 5.43
CA TYR A 136 -11.90 -4.76 5.36
C TYR A 136 -13.23 -5.05 4.68
N PHE A 137 -14.32 -4.63 5.32
CA PHE A 137 -15.67 -4.72 4.79
C PHE A 137 -16.15 -3.34 4.36
N PHE A 138 -16.38 -3.18 3.06
CA PHE A 138 -16.87 -1.96 2.45
C PHE A 138 -18.39 -2.06 2.27
N GLU A 139 -19.13 -1.21 2.99
CA GLU A 139 -20.59 -1.16 2.94
C GLU A 139 -21.05 -0.12 1.92
N VAL A 140 -22.13 -0.46 1.18
CA VAL A 140 -22.82 0.51 0.34
C VAL A 140 -23.79 1.29 1.23
N ALA A 141 -23.62 2.61 1.29
CA ALA A 141 -24.45 3.45 2.11
C ALA A 141 -25.94 3.31 1.78
N GLY A 142 -26.76 3.15 2.82
CA GLY A 142 -28.21 2.98 2.68
C GLY A 142 -28.66 1.58 2.23
N GLN A 143 -27.75 0.63 2.02
CA GLN A 143 -28.09 -0.72 1.56
C GLN A 143 -27.68 -1.80 2.57
N GLN A 144 -28.67 -2.37 3.28
CA GLN A 144 -28.44 -3.42 4.30
C GLN A 144 -28.31 -4.85 3.72
N LYS A 145 -28.80 -5.09 2.51
CA LYS A 145 -28.73 -6.40 1.82
C LYS A 145 -28.37 -6.21 0.35
N GLY A 146 -27.47 -7.04 -0.15
CA GLY A 146 -27.00 -6.99 -1.53
C GLY A 146 -26.02 -8.13 -1.84
N PRO A 147 -25.58 -8.24 -3.10
CA PRO A 147 -24.50 -9.14 -3.46
C PRO A 147 -23.22 -8.76 -2.70
N LEU A 148 -22.47 -9.77 -2.26
CA LEU A 148 -21.15 -9.61 -1.64
C LEU A 148 -20.08 -10.13 -2.59
N VAL A 149 -19.07 -9.30 -2.83
CA VAL A 149 -17.83 -9.73 -3.47
C VAL A 149 -16.79 -9.94 -2.38
N VAL A 150 -16.17 -11.13 -2.35
CA VAL A 150 -15.06 -11.43 -1.47
C VAL A 150 -13.79 -11.45 -2.30
N MET A 151 -12.82 -10.61 -1.94
CA MET A 151 -11.54 -10.50 -2.64
C MET A 151 -10.43 -11.06 -1.75
N PHE A 152 -9.55 -11.86 -2.35
CA PHE A 152 -8.36 -12.40 -1.70
C PHE A 152 -7.15 -12.09 -2.57
N GLY A 153 -6.03 -11.78 -1.92
CA GLY A 153 -4.75 -11.60 -2.59
C GLY A 153 -4.05 -12.92 -2.91
N GLY A 154 -2.94 -12.83 -3.64
CA GLY A 154 -2.04 -13.94 -3.87
C GLY A 154 -1.02 -14.11 -2.75
N LEU A 155 0.04 -14.88 -3.03
CA LEU A 155 1.15 -15.11 -2.09
C LEU A 155 1.86 -13.82 -1.66
N ASP A 156 1.86 -12.82 -2.53
CA ASP A 156 2.68 -11.61 -2.45
C ASP A 156 1.82 -10.34 -2.37
N SER A 157 0.59 -10.46 -1.86
CA SER A 157 -0.35 -9.36 -1.66
C SER A 157 -0.63 -9.11 -0.19
N THR A 158 -0.94 -7.87 0.16
CA THR A 158 -1.51 -7.51 1.46
C THR A 158 -2.99 -7.20 1.31
N VAL A 159 -3.76 -7.28 2.40
CA VAL A 159 -5.20 -6.99 2.34
C VAL A 159 -5.49 -5.53 2.02
N GLU A 160 -4.62 -4.61 2.46
CA GLU A 160 -4.68 -3.18 2.11
C GLU A 160 -4.47 -2.92 0.61
N GLU A 161 -3.61 -3.71 -0.04
CA GLU A 161 -3.27 -3.51 -1.44
C GLU A 161 -4.46 -3.76 -2.38
N LEU A 162 -5.35 -4.69 -2.02
CA LEU A 162 -6.53 -5.04 -2.81
C LEU A 162 -7.47 -3.86 -3.06
N PHE A 163 -7.30 -2.76 -2.31
CA PHE A 163 -8.03 -1.52 -2.53
C PHE A 163 -7.62 -0.80 -3.83
N PHE A 164 -6.39 -0.99 -4.32
CA PHE A 164 -5.82 -0.21 -5.41
C PHE A 164 -5.95 -0.85 -6.80
N GLY A 165 -7.02 -1.59 -7.04
CA GLY A 165 -7.35 -2.20 -8.34
C GLY A 165 -7.63 -3.70 -8.25
N PRO A 166 -8.19 -4.30 -9.32
CA PRO A 166 -8.36 -5.74 -9.44
C PRO A 166 -7.05 -6.50 -9.68
#